data_AF-A0A9W6K2G6-F1
#
_entry.id   AF-A0A9W6K2G6-F1
#
_cell.length_a   1.000
_cell.length_b   1.000
_cell.length_c   1.000
_cell.angle_alpha   90.00
_cell.angle_beta   90.00
_cell.angle_gamma   90.00
#
_symmetry.space_group_name_H-M   'P 1'
#
loop_
_entity.id
_entity.type
_entity.pdbx_description
1 polymer ?
#
loop_
_entity_poly.entity_id
_entity_poly.type
_entity_poly.pdbx_seq_one_letter_code
_entity_poly.pdbx_strand_id
1 'polypeptide(L)'
;MVGRRAVEVRPVQLRHFEIFAAAAAGLIALLADSSTGKILAYAKNTAALTAIIGACTTLPVWRARRLPAAVVVQLMVVVVKENSDFFNQALQVMASHIPGSSQSND
;
A
#
# COMPACT_ATOMS: atom_id res chain seq x y z
N MET A 1 2.55 -3.58 15.26
CA MET A 1 2.16 -2.62 16.33
C MET A 1 2.73 -1.26 16.01
N VAL A 2 2.02 -0.17 16.34
CA VAL A 2 2.54 1.19 16.19
C VAL A 2 2.61 1.82 17.57
N GLY A 3 3.83 1.96 18.10
CA GLY A 3 4.04 2.21 19.53
C GLY A 3 3.46 1.07 20.37
N ARG A 4 2.54 1.37 21.29
CA ARG A 4 1.91 0.39 22.20
C ARG A 4 0.55 -0.16 21.72
N ARG A 5 0.11 0.15 20.49
CA ARG A 5 -1.23 -0.24 20.02
C ARG A 5 -1.16 -1.20 18.84
N ALA A 6 -2.04 -2.19 18.86
CA ALA A 6 -2.37 -2.96 17.68
C ALA A 6 -3.07 -2.01 16.69
N VAL A 7 -2.57 -2.00 15.45
CA VAL A 7 -3.20 -1.30 14.33
C VAL A 7 -3.60 -2.40 13.35
N GLU A 8 -4.88 -2.45 13.05
CA GLU A 8 -5.44 -3.41 12.11
C GLU A 8 -5.50 -2.75 10.74
N VAL A 9 -5.10 -3.49 9.72
CA VAL A 9 -5.27 -3.09 8.33
C VAL A 9 -6.67 -3.47 7.88
N ARG A 10 -7.32 -2.57 7.17
CA ARG A 10 -8.66 -2.73 6.60
C ARG A 10 -8.55 -2.81 5.09
N PRO A 11 -9.46 -3.55 4.43
CA PRO A 11 -9.54 -3.56 2.98
C PRO A 11 -9.75 -2.16 2.41
N VAL A 12 -9.03 -1.85 1.32
CA VAL A 12 -9.23 -0.65 0.52
C VAL A 12 -10.62 -0.70 -0.08
N GLN A 13 -11.39 0.35 0.18
CA GLN A 13 -12.71 0.50 -0.41
C GLN A 13 -12.61 1.17 -1.77
N LEU A 14 -13.54 0.85 -2.68
CA LEU A 14 -13.53 1.36 -4.05
C LEU A 14 -13.40 2.90 -4.12
N ARG A 15 -14.11 3.62 -3.24
CA ARG A 15 -14.04 5.09 -3.12
C ARG A 15 -12.65 5.65 -2.73
N HIS A 16 -11.72 4.80 -2.32
CA HIS A 16 -10.36 5.15 -1.92
C HIS A 16 -9.32 4.54 -2.85
N PHE A 17 -9.76 3.82 -3.89
CA PHE A 17 -8.88 3.04 -4.75
C PHE A 17 -7.90 3.91 -5.53
N GLU A 18 -8.37 5.02 -6.12
CA GLU A 18 -7.51 5.93 -6.88
C GLU A 18 -6.39 6.53 -6.01
N ILE A 19 -6.75 6.99 -4.82
CA ILE A 19 -5.80 7.55 -3.85
C ILE A 19 -4.81 6.46 -3.40
N PHE A 20 -5.30 5.25 -3.14
CA PHE A 20 -4.47 4.10 -2.81
C PHE A 20 -3.48 3.76 -3.95
N ALA A 21 -3.95 3.66 -5.18
CA ALA A 21 -3.13 3.32 -6.35
C ALA A 21 -2.02 4.35 -6.57
N ALA A 22 -2.34 5.64 -6.46
CA ALA A 22 -1.37 6.72 -6.59
C ALA A 22 -0.27 6.64 -5.51
N ALA A 23 -0.64 6.38 -4.26
CA ALA A 23 0.33 6.28 -3.18
C ALA A 23 1.13 4.97 -3.22
N ALA A 24 0.51 3.85 -3.61
CA ALA A 24 1.21 2.59 -3.84
C ALA A 24 2.26 2.74 -4.94
N ALA A 25 1.92 3.38 -6.07
CA ALA A 25 2.86 3.67 -7.15
C ALA A 25 4.03 4.56 -6.66
N GLY A 26 3.72 5.61 -5.89
CA GLY A 26 4.75 6.46 -5.29
C GLY A 26 5.68 5.72 -4.32
N LEU A 27 5.13 4.78 -3.53
CA LEU A 27 5.91 3.94 -2.64
C LEU A 27 6.80 2.94 -3.40
N ILE A 28 6.28 2.32 -4.45
CA ILE A 28 7.06 1.39 -5.30
C ILE A 28 8.21 2.14 -5.97
N ALA A 29 7.95 3.34 -6.52
CA ALA A 29 8.99 4.19 -7.10
C ALA A 29 10.05 4.60 -6.07
N LEU A 30 9.65 4.84 -4.81
CA LEU A 30 10.58 5.10 -3.72
C LEU A 30 11.45 3.88 -3.38
N LEU A 31 10.86 2.69 -3.36
CA LEU A 31 11.60 1.46 -3.04
C LEU A 31 12.56 1.04 -4.16
N ALA A 32 12.22 1.37 -5.42
CA ALA A 32 13.08 1.12 -6.58
C ALA A 32 14.34 2.00 -6.62
N ASP A 33 14.31 3.17 -5.96
CA ASP A 33 15.39 4.14 -5.93
C ASP A 33 15.75 4.41 -4.46
N SER A 34 16.61 3.56 -3.90
CA SER A 34 16.95 3.45 -2.46
C SER A 34 17.77 4.62 -1.91
N SER A 35 17.44 5.84 -2.31
CA SER A 35 18.02 7.10 -1.87
C SER A 35 17.25 7.67 -0.68
N THR A 36 17.94 7.91 0.43
CA THR A 36 17.38 8.57 1.63
C THR A 36 16.77 9.94 1.31
N GLY A 37 17.28 10.64 0.29
CA GLY A 37 16.74 11.93 -0.17
C GLY A 37 15.34 11.82 -0.77
N LYS A 38 15.02 10.70 -1.43
CA LYS A 38 13.69 10.47 -1.99
C LYS A 38 12.66 10.07 -0.94
N ILE A 39 13.09 9.47 0.18
CA ILE A 39 12.20 9.19 1.33
C ILE A 39 11.65 10.51 1.88
N LEU A 40 12.51 11.51 2.01
CA LEU A 40 12.12 12.86 2.43
C LEU A 40 11.20 13.56 1.41
N ALA A 41 11.45 13.39 0.10
CA ALA A 41 10.59 13.92 -0.94
C ALA A 41 9.20 13.25 -0.96
N TYR A 42 9.14 11.93 -0.76
CA TYR A 42 7.90 11.16 -0.64
C TYR A 42 7.08 11.58 0.60
N ALA A 43 7.77 11.81 1.73
CA ALA A 43 7.15 12.28 2.96
C ALA A 43 6.54 13.69 2.86
N LYS A 44 6.91 14.50 1.86
CA LYS A 44 6.28 15.82 1.63
C LYS A 44 4.80 15.69 1.22
N ASN A 45 4.37 14.57 0.65
CA ASN A 45 2.96 14.36 0.29
C ASN A 45 2.15 13.74 1.45
N THR A 46 2.22 14.39 2.61
CA THR A 46 1.70 13.91 3.90
C THR A 46 0.17 13.79 3.92
N ALA A 47 -0.54 14.56 3.10
CA ALA A 47 -2.00 14.53 3.04
C ALA A 47 -2.54 13.22 2.46
N ALA A 48 -2.00 12.75 1.33
CA ALA A 48 -2.41 11.50 0.71
C ALA A 48 -2.07 10.29 1.60
N LEU A 49 -0.86 10.28 2.17
CA LEU A 49 -0.41 9.24 3.10
C LEU A 49 -1.32 9.13 4.33
N THR A 50 -1.66 10.25 4.95
CA THR A 50 -2.51 10.25 6.15
C THR A 50 -3.96 9.92 5.84
N ALA A 51 -4.47 10.27 4.65
CA ALA A 51 -5.79 9.87 4.19
C ALA A 51 -5.89 8.35 4.03
N ILE A 52 -4.90 7.71 3.40
CA ILE A 52 -4.89 6.25 3.19
C ILE A 52 -4.74 5.52 4.51
N ILE A 53 -3.83 5.95 5.39
CA ILE A 53 -3.71 5.34 6.71
C ILE A 53 -5.02 5.46 7.48
N GLY A 54 -5.70 6.61 7.42
CA GLY A 54 -7.01 6.76 8.07
C GLY A 54 -8.11 5.89 7.47
N ALA A 55 -8.07 5.64 6.17
CA ALA A 55 -9.07 4.83 5.47
C ALA A 55 -8.83 3.32 5.63
N CYS A 56 -7.57 2.89 5.58
CA CYS A 56 -7.16 1.50 5.48
C CYS A 56 -6.58 0.96 6.79
N THR A 57 -6.69 1.70 7.90
CA THR A 57 -6.28 1.20 9.21
C THR A 57 -7.27 1.62 10.30
N THR A 58 -7.18 0.99 11.47
CA THR A 58 -7.89 1.44 12.68
C THR A 58 -7.25 2.67 13.33
N LEU A 59 -6.19 3.23 12.75
CA LEU A 59 -5.51 4.40 13.29
C LEU A 59 -6.23 5.70 12.87
N PRO A 60 -6.63 6.56 13.83
CA PRO A 60 -7.28 7.81 13.48
C PRO A 60 -6.29 8.79 12.82
N VAL A 61 -6.76 9.55 11.83
CA VAL A 61 -5.96 10.48 11.00
C VAL A 61 -5.13 11.46 11.82
N TRP A 62 -5.71 12.02 12.89
CA TRP A 62 -5.00 12.97 13.77
C TRP A 62 -3.78 12.35 14.44
N ARG A 63 -3.80 11.03 14.69
CA ARG A 63 -2.68 10.30 15.27
C ARG A 63 -1.68 9.92 14.20
N ALA A 64 -2.14 9.52 13.01
CA ALA A 64 -1.28 9.28 11.85
C ALA A 64 -0.39 10.50 11.56
N ARG A 65 -0.94 11.72 11.67
CA ARG A 65 -0.22 12.99 11.53
C ARG A 65 0.86 13.25 12.60
N ARG A 66 0.80 12.57 13.75
CA ARG A 66 1.78 12.72 14.85
C ARG A 66 2.83 11.61 14.88
N LEU A 67 2.75 10.65 13.96
CA LEU A 67 3.73 9.57 13.89
C LEU A 67 5.03 10.06 13.22
N PRO A 68 6.18 9.49 13.59
CA PRO A 68 7.42 9.70 12.84
C PRO A 68 7.24 9.26 11.37
N ALA A 69 7.86 10.00 10.44
CA ALA A 69 7.72 9.74 9.00
C ALA A 69 8.09 8.30 8.62
N ALA A 70 9.16 7.75 9.21
CA ALA A 70 9.57 6.36 9.00
C ALA A 70 8.48 5.35 9.38
N VAL A 71 7.75 5.60 10.46
CA VAL A 71 6.67 4.73 10.94
C VAL A 71 5.46 4.80 9.99
N VAL A 72 5.13 5.99 9.48
CA VAL A 72 4.08 6.19 8.47
C VAL A 72 4.40 5.43 7.18
N VAL A 73 5.63 5.50 6.71
CA VAL A 73 6.08 4.78 5.52
C VAL A 73 6.01 3.27 5.74
N GLN A 74 6.47 2.75 6.89
CA GLN A 74 6.34 1.33 7.22
C GLN A 74 4.89 0.86 7.28
N LEU A 75 3.99 1.65 7.89
CA LEU A 75 2.55 1.40 7.88
C LEU A 75 2.01 1.32 6.44
N MET A 76 2.43 2.24 5.59
CA MET A 76 2.01 2.25 4.18
C MET A 76 2.48 1.00 3.44
N VAL A 77 3.70 0.52 3.68
CA VAL A 77 4.19 -0.75 3.11
C VAL A 77 3.30 -1.92 3.53
N VAL A 78 2.94 -2.00 4.81
CA VAL A 78 2.04 -3.06 5.31
C VAL A 78 0.65 -2.94 4.69
N VAL A 79 0.09 -1.73 4.61
CA VAL A 79 -1.22 -1.49 3.97
C VAL A 79 -1.20 -1.93 2.50
N VAL A 80 -0.16 -1.58 1.74
CA VAL A 80 -0.02 -1.99 0.33
C VAL A 80 0.06 -3.50 0.25
N LYS A 81 0.92 -4.16 1.03
CA LYS A 81 1.07 -5.62 1.01
C LYS A 81 -0.27 -6.34 1.22
N GLU A 82 -0.97 -6.03 2.31
CA GLU A 82 -2.22 -6.72 2.67
C GLU A 82 -3.35 -6.44 1.66
N ASN A 83 -3.37 -5.27 1.03
CA ASN A 83 -4.37 -4.93 0.02
C ASN A 83 -3.98 -5.39 -1.39
N SER A 84 -2.70 -5.65 -1.64
CA SER A 84 -2.18 -6.24 -2.88
C SER A 84 -2.51 -7.71 -2.99
N ASP A 85 -2.71 -8.42 -1.88
CA ASP A 85 -3.08 -9.83 -1.90
C ASP A 85 -4.43 -10.08 -2.59
N PHE A 86 -5.38 -9.14 -2.50
CA PHE A 86 -6.60 -9.17 -3.31
C PHE A 86 -6.29 -9.13 -4.81
N PHE A 87 -5.37 -8.26 -5.25
CA PHE A 87 -4.98 -8.16 -6.66
C PHE A 87 -4.20 -9.40 -7.12
N ASN A 88 -3.35 -9.96 -6.26
CA ASN A 88 -2.66 -11.22 -6.53
C ASN A 88 -3.65 -12.37 -6.73
N GLN A 89 -4.67 -12.46 -5.88
CA GLN A 89 -5.74 -13.45 -6.02
C GLN A 89 -6.56 -13.22 -7.30
N ALA A 90 -6.91 -11.98 -7.61
CA ALA A 90 -7.61 -11.63 -8.85
C ALA A 90 -6.79 -11.99 -10.10
N LEU A 91 -5.47 -11.73 -10.09
CA LEU A 91 -4.55 -12.12 -11.16
C LEU A 91 -4.45 -13.64 -11.32
N GLN A 92 -4.37 -14.38 -10.22
CA GLN A 92 -4.35 -15.85 -10.26
C GLN A 92 -5.67 -16.42 -10.82
N VAL A 93 -6.81 -15.86 -10.41
CA VAL A 93 -8.12 -16.23 -10.96
C VAL A 93 -8.19 -15.87 -12.44
N MET A 94 -7.75 -14.68 -12.87
CA MET A 94 -7.72 -14.34 -14.29
C MET A 94 -6.80 -15.26 -15.09
N ALA A 95 -5.61 -15.58 -14.58
CA ALA A 95 -4.68 -16.52 -15.21
C ALA A 95 -5.26 -17.93 -15.36
N SER A 96 -6.06 -18.39 -14.39
CA SER A 96 -6.75 -19.69 -14.49
C SER A 96 -7.91 -19.68 -15.49
N HIS A 97 -8.35 -18.51 -15.96
CA HIS A 97 -9.40 -18.33 -16.95
C HIS A 97 -8.86 -17.97 -18.34
N ILE A 98 -7.54 -17.87 -18.52
CA ILE A 98 -6.92 -17.76 -19.85
C ILE A 98 -6.88 -19.18 -20.45
N PRO A 99 -7.70 -19.50 -21.47
CA PRO A 99 -7.62 -20.77 -22.14
C PRO A 99 -6.39 -20.73 -23.06
N GLY A 100 -5.37 -21.57 -22.79
CA GLY A 100 -4.32 -21.86 -23.76
C GLY A 100 -2.87 -21.55 -23.39
N SER A 101 -2.41 -21.92 -22.20
CA SER A 101 -1.00 -22.35 -22.05
C SER A 101 -0.92 -23.89 -22.06
N SER A 102 -1.48 -24.49 -23.12
CA SER A 102 -1.05 -25.84 -23.51
C SER A 102 0.43 -25.77 -23.81
N GLN A 103 1.24 -26.38 -22.96
CA GLN A 103 2.59 -26.78 -23.29
C GLN A 103 2.53 -27.56 -24.61
N SER A 104 2.98 -26.92 -25.69
CA SER A 104 3.45 -27.64 -26.87
C SER A 104 4.91 -27.97 -26.59
N ASN A 105 5.15 -29.14 -25.98
CA ASN A 105 6.40 -29.84 -26.17
C ASN A 105 6.23 -30.66 -27.45
N ASP A 106 6.73 -30.12 -28.56
CA ASP A 106 7.20 -30.91 -29.70
C ASP A 106 8.72 -30.83 -29.74
#